data_AF-A0A950UNU3-F1
#
_entry.id   AF-A0A950UNU3-F1
#
_cell.length_a   1.000
_cell.length_b   1.000
_cell.length_c   1.000
_cell.angle_alpha   90.00
_cell.angle_beta   90.00
_cell.angle_gamma   90.00
#
_symmetry.space_group_name_H-M   'P 1'
#
loop_
_entity.id
_entity.type
_entity.pdbx_description
1 polymer ?
#
loop_
_entity_poly.entity_id
_entity_poly.type
_entity_poly.pdbx_seq_one_letter_code
_entity_poly.pdbx_strand_id
1 'polypeptide(L)'
;MRTLRRIGMLGLAGVMLAAFAVPATSASADTPESFTATGTARALHISVLGQDATFGVTDGTVGDPLTALANAAGQLLQPSTLSKVSLSSDNSAASDPTNGQQRCALPTLPAPLGNILDLSVACSLAKADITKGLPNALSQAGVATVNVNAQSLLSGVLGNTPLGTLQLGNTVNQVTNALQPVLTAISNVTKQTPVQLDPSTTITDLLNSLTTQQTLSLSLGNSTSTLGTITNTLTSSSQALGGELKILPIAALNNTPLADIKVGSSSTTASYDRTKGAGTASFDPALVTVDLAPVLGLPAALTHLSVAPGQTITILQGTPLESTITVADGKTTSDGKSASAVADGVSIQLFKGLSGLLPTAGAGTLGTAAATPAAAVVVELAHSESAVTGTPAVAAPSPANPATPDAPQVKALAFTGSSPWLPVGGVFLLAGFWGTRRLRRRITA
;
A
#
# COMPACT_ATOMS: atom_id res chain seq x y z
N MET A 1 -9.63 46.90 11.03
CA MET A 1 -8.56 46.76 12.04
C MET A 1 -7.88 45.42 11.85
N ARG A 2 -6.58 45.40 11.52
CA ARG A 2 -5.56 44.41 11.94
C ARG A 2 -4.27 44.61 11.13
N THR A 3 -3.46 45.53 11.66
CA THR A 3 -2.01 45.41 11.85
C THR A 3 -1.17 44.68 10.79
N LEU A 4 -0.53 45.50 9.93
CA LEU A 4 0.85 45.33 9.46
C LEU A 4 1.80 45.03 10.63
N ARG A 5 2.76 44.10 10.44
CA ARG A 5 4.13 44.20 10.99
C ARG A 5 5.11 43.18 10.37
N ARG A 6 6.11 43.77 9.68
CA ARG A 6 7.56 43.44 9.65
C ARG A 6 8.06 42.26 8.82
N ILE A 7 8.45 42.62 7.60
CA ILE A 7 9.61 42.10 6.87
C ILE A 7 10.88 42.54 7.61
N GLY A 8 11.79 41.60 7.90
CA GLY A 8 13.14 41.86 8.39
C GLY A 8 14.15 41.26 7.42
N MET A 9 15.00 42.12 6.86
CA MET A 9 15.99 41.86 5.82
C MET A 9 17.41 42.06 6.41
N LEU A 10 18.39 41.30 5.89
CA LEU A 10 19.84 41.60 5.81
C LEU A 10 20.79 41.49 7.03
N GLY A 11 21.95 40.87 6.73
CA GLY A 11 23.21 40.85 7.51
C GLY A 11 24.06 39.61 7.14
N LEU A 12 24.73 39.51 5.97
CA LEU A 12 25.98 40.13 5.49
C LEU A 12 27.28 39.53 6.09
N ALA A 13 28.13 38.99 5.19
CA ALA A 13 29.59 38.76 5.22
C ALA A 13 30.22 37.68 6.12
N GLY A 14 30.89 36.72 5.46
CA GLY A 14 31.87 35.78 6.03
C GLY A 14 32.88 35.29 5.00
N VAL A 15 33.97 36.05 4.85
CA VAL A 15 35.32 35.78 4.29
C VAL A 15 35.56 34.46 3.52
N MET A 16 35.94 34.62 2.24
CA MET A 16 36.60 33.63 1.37
C MET A 16 38.02 33.30 1.87
N LEU A 17 38.25 32.05 2.28
CA LEU A 17 39.59 31.44 2.37
C LEU A 17 39.79 30.54 1.14
N ALA A 18 40.62 30.99 0.20
CA ALA A 18 41.07 30.18 -0.93
C ALA A 18 42.13 29.19 -0.45
N ALA A 19 41.72 27.96 -0.13
CA ALA A 19 42.61 26.83 0.03
C ALA A 19 42.93 26.27 -1.37
N PHE A 20 44.22 26.11 -1.66
CA PHE A 20 44.70 25.41 -2.85
C PHE A 20 44.22 23.96 -2.81
N ALA A 21 43.19 23.64 -3.58
CA ALA A 21 42.71 22.28 -3.80
C ALA A 21 43.70 21.55 -4.72
N VAL A 22 44.53 20.68 -4.13
CA VAL A 22 45.09 19.53 -4.84
C VAL A 22 43.88 18.73 -5.36
N PRO A 23 43.84 18.27 -6.62
CA PRO A 23 42.73 17.45 -7.10
C PRO A 23 42.63 16.21 -6.19
N ALA A 24 41.63 16.20 -5.32
CA ALA A 24 41.25 15.01 -4.60
C ALA A 24 40.83 14.02 -5.69
N THR A 25 41.71 13.07 -6.01
CA THR A 25 41.32 11.87 -6.73
C THR A 25 40.14 11.30 -5.96
N SER A 26 38.96 11.33 -6.58
CA SER A 26 37.71 10.82 -6.02
C SER A 26 38.00 9.43 -5.46
N ALA A 27 38.05 9.32 -4.13
CA ALA A 27 38.20 8.05 -3.45
C ALA A 27 37.02 7.18 -3.89
N SER A 28 37.29 6.18 -4.71
CA SER A 28 36.29 5.17 -5.04
C SER A 28 35.98 4.42 -3.75
N ALA A 29 34.72 4.41 -3.33
CA ALA A 29 34.30 3.51 -2.27
C ALA A 29 34.58 2.06 -2.71
N ASP A 30 35.20 1.26 -1.85
CA ASP A 30 35.54 -0.12 -2.16
C ASP A 30 34.29 -1.01 -2.20
N THR A 31 33.21 -0.60 -1.51
CA THR A 31 31.87 -1.17 -1.69
C THR A 31 30.89 -0.09 -2.13
N PRO A 32 30.27 -0.20 -3.32
CA PRO A 32 29.26 0.75 -3.77
C PRO A 32 28.05 0.73 -2.84
N GLU A 33 27.35 1.86 -2.76
CA GLU A 33 26.08 1.92 -2.05
C GLU A 33 25.04 1.05 -2.77
N SER A 34 24.24 0.29 -2.02
CA SER A 34 23.09 -0.45 -2.57
C SER A 34 21.82 -0.04 -1.82
N PHE A 35 20.72 0.13 -2.54
CA PHE A 35 19.44 0.46 -1.91
C PHE A 35 18.27 -0.07 -2.73
N THR A 36 17.16 -0.36 -2.07
CA THR A 36 15.93 -0.83 -2.71
C THR A 36 14.72 -0.38 -1.91
N ALA A 37 13.69 0.10 -2.59
CA ALA A 37 12.40 0.40 -2.02
C ALA A 37 11.32 -0.37 -2.76
N THR A 38 10.38 -0.93 -2.01
CA THR A 38 9.20 -1.61 -2.52
C THR A 38 7.96 -1.01 -1.89
N GLY A 39 6.85 -1.00 -2.63
CA GLY A 39 5.60 -0.46 -2.13
C GLY A 39 4.43 -1.14 -2.81
N THR A 40 3.56 -1.75 -2.01
CA THR A 40 2.36 -2.45 -2.47
C THR A 40 1.13 -1.84 -1.83
N ALA A 41 0.03 -1.78 -2.57
CA ALA A 41 -1.27 -1.44 -2.02
C ALA A 41 -2.38 -2.18 -2.74
N ARG A 42 -3.42 -2.56 -2.00
CA ARG A 42 -4.57 -3.35 -2.46
C ARG A 42 -5.86 -2.75 -1.93
N ALA A 43 -6.78 -2.42 -2.84
CA ALA A 43 -8.04 -1.79 -2.50
C ALA A 43 -9.03 -2.83 -1.94
N LEU A 44 -9.17 -3.95 -2.66
CA LEU A 44 -10.11 -5.02 -2.31
C LEU A 44 -9.56 -6.40 -2.64
N HIS A 45 -9.73 -7.32 -1.70
CA HIS A 45 -9.77 -8.76 -1.95
C HIS A 45 -11.15 -9.27 -1.52
N ILE A 46 -11.85 -10.01 -2.39
CA ILE A 46 -13.15 -10.60 -2.09
C ILE A 46 -13.11 -12.09 -2.38
N SER A 47 -13.63 -12.88 -1.44
CA SER A 47 -13.88 -14.31 -1.60
C SER A 47 -15.38 -14.55 -1.51
N VAL A 48 -15.97 -15.12 -2.54
CA VAL A 48 -17.39 -15.51 -2.55
C VAL A 48 -17.46 -17.00 -2.75
N LEU A 49 -17.98 -17.72 -1.76
CA LEU A 49 -18.09 -19.19 -1.80
C LEU A 49 -16.76 -19.90 -2.12
N GLY A 50 -15.64 -19.36 -1.62
CA GLY A 50 -14.29 -19.88 -1.82
C GLY A 50 -13.62 -19.50 -3.14
N GLN A 51 -14.29 -18.69 -3.98
CA GLN A 51 -13.72 -18.16 -5.20
C GLN A 51 -13.23 -16.72 -4.97
N ASP A 52 -11.96 -16.47 -5.26
CA ASP A 52 -11.31 -15.19 -4.95
C ASP A 52 -11.22 -14.26 -6.15
N ALA A 53 -11.33 -12.96 -5.89
CA ALA A 53 -11.03 -11.90 -6.83
C ALA A 53 -10.32 -10.74 -6.12
N THR A 54 -9.33 -10.15 -6.79
CA THR A 54 -8.52 -9.06 -6.24
C THR A 54 -8.52 -7.85 -7.17
N PHE A 55 -8.68 -6.68 -6.57
CA PHE A 55 -8.92 -5.42 -7.26
C PHE A 55 -8.09 -4.28 -6.69
N GLY A 56 -7.78 -3.31 -7.56
CA GLY A 56 -7.01 -2.13 -7.21
C GLY A 56 -5.65 -2.50 -6.61
N VAL A 57 -4.90 -3.37 -7.29
CA VAL A 57 -3.58 -3.81 -6.85
C VAL A 57 -2.52 -2.90 -7.46
N THR A 58 -1.59 -2.46 -6.63
CA THR A 58 -0.41 -1.72 -7.05
C THR A 58 0.82 -2.36 -6.42
N ASP A 59 1.89 -2.36 -7.19
CA ASP A 59 3.21 -2.84 -6.79
C ASP A 59 4.25 -1.97 -7.48
N GLY A 60 5.42 -1.85 -6.88
CA GLY A 60 6.51 -1.05 -7.40
C GLY A 60 7.82 -1.44 -6.76
N THR A 61 8.90 -1.18 -7.50
CA THR A 61 10.26 -1.32 -6.98
C THR A 61 11.15 -0.25 -7.58
N VAL A 62 11.94 0.42 -6.75
CA VAL A 62 13.02 1.31 -7.21
C VAL A 62 14.30 0.98 -6.46
N GLY A 63 15.46 1.13 -7.10
CA GLY A 63 16.72 0.82 -6.41
C GLY A 63 17.95 0.80 -7.31
N ASP A 64 19.03 0.29 -6.71
CA ASP A 64 20.31 -0.02 -7.34
C ASP A 64 20.46 -1.55 -7.57
N PRO A 65 20.88 -2.04 -8.75
CA PRO A 65 21.21 -1.29 -9.97
C PRO A 65 19.99 -0.51 -10.48
N LEU A 66 20.24 0.66 -11.11
CA LEU A 66 19.23 1.59 -11.63
C LEU A 66 17.98 0.87 -12.15
N THR A 67 16.94 0.84 -11.32
CA THR A 67 15.68 0.17 -11.62
C THR A 67 14.53 1.07 -11.18
N ALA A 68 13.56 1.26 -12.07
CA ALA A 68 12.27 1.85 -11.74
C ALA A 68 11.15 1.01 -12.34
N LEU A 69 10.46 0.26 -11.49
CA LEU A 69 9.38 -0.65 -11.83
C LEU A 69 8.08 -0.15 -11.19
N ALA A 70 7.03 -0.04 -12.00
CA ALA A 70 5.68 0.27 -11.57
C ALA A 70 4.70 -0.75 -12.19
N ASN A 71 3.94 -1.45 -11.36
CA ASN A 71 2.90 -2.37 -11.74
C ASN A 71 1.56 -1.92 -11.13
N ALA A 72 0.51 -1.87 -11.92
CA ALA A 72 -0.83 -1.54 -11.45
C ALA A 72 -1.88 -2.40 -12.15
N ALA A 73 -2.86 -2.87 -11.40
CA ALA A 73 -3.92 -3.74 -11.89
C ALA A 73 -5.27 -3.31 -11.33
N GLY A 74 -6.19 -2.89 -12.20
CA GLY A 74 -7.57 -2.64 -11.79
C GLY A 74 -8.22 -3.93 -11.26
N GLN A 75 -8.01 -5.05 -11.96
CA GLN A 75 -8.31 -6.41 -11.53
C GLN A 75 -7.11 -7.30 -11.85
N LEU A 76 -6.62 -8.05 -10.86
CA LEU A 76 -5.34 -8.78 -10.97
C LEU A 76 -5.34 -9.84 -12.09
N LEU A 77 -6.48 -10.49 -12.34
CA LEU A 77 -6.63 -11.56 -13.32
C LEU A 77 -7.04 -11.08 -14.71
N GLN A 78 -7.22 -9.76 -14.92
CA GLN A 78 -7.75 -9.22 -16.17
C GLN A 78 -6.70 -8.38 -16.91
N PRO A 79 -6.10 -8.90 -17.99
CA PRO A 79 -5.03 -8.22 -18.72
C PRO A 79 -5.38 -6.83 -19.24
N SER A 80 -6.65 -6.60 -19.58
CA SER A 80 -7.13 -5.29 -20.06
C SER A 80 -7.13 -4.19 -19.00
N THR A 81 -6.88 -4.53 -17.74
CA THR A 81 -6.76 -3.59 -16.62
C THR A 81 -5.35 -3.56 -16.03
N LEU A 82 -4.39 -4.27 -16.64
CA LEU A 82 -2.99 -4.25 -16.21
C LEU A 82 -2.26 -3.09 -16.86
N SER A 83 -1.44 -2.41 -16.08
CA SER A 83 -0.50 -1.38 -16.52
C SER A 83 0.87 -1.69 -15.94
N LYS A 84 1.91 -1.67 -16.77
CA LYS A 84 3.27 -2.00 -16.36
C LYS A 84 4.31 -1.12 -17.02
N VAL A 85 5.26 -0.62 -16.22
CA VAL A 85 6.43 0.11 -16.68
C VAL A 85 7.67 -0.42 -15.97
N SER A 86 8.75 -0.63 -16.72
CA SER A 86 10.06 -1.00 -16.18
C SER A 86 11.13 -0.21 -16.92
N LEU A 87 11.96 0.52 -16.17
CA LEU A 87 13.09 1.29 -16.70
C LEU A 87 14.38 0.86 -16.01
N SER A 88 15.46 0.84 -16.77
CA SER A 88 16.80 0.50 -16.28
C SER A 88 17.91 1.41 -16.84
N SER A 89 17.53 2.50 -17.50
CA SER A 89 18.45 3.49 -18.07
C SER A 89 18.24 4.85 -17.44
N ASP A 90 19.32 5.58 -17.19
CA ASP A 90 19.23 6.97 -16.77
C ASP A 90 18.61 7.85 -17.86
N ASN A 91 18.00 8.96 -17.44
CA ASN A 91 17.29 9.95 -18.25
C ASN A 91 16.20 9.33 -19.13
N SER A 92 15.47 8.37 -18.58
CA SER A 92 14.34 7.71 -19.22
C SER A 92 13.06 7.93 -18.44
N ALA A 93 11.93 7.97 -19.15
CA ALA A 93 10.61 8.06 -18.55
C ALA A 93 9.63 7.27 -19.41
N ALA A 94 8.68 6.59 -18.76
CA ALA A 94 7.65 5.84 -19.43
C ALA A 94 6.37 5.81 -18.58
N SER A 95 5.25 5.65 -19.27
CA SER A 95 3.95 5.41 -18.66
C SER A 95 3.21 4.32 -19.41
N ASP A 96 2.42 3.55 -18.68
CA ASP A 96 1.43 2.64 -19.24
C ASP A 96 0.08 2.96 -18.61
N PRO A 97 -0.92 3.37 -19.40
CA PRO A 97 -0.85 3.76 -20.82
C PRO A 97 0.13 4.88 -21.17
N THR A 98 0.60 4.91 -22.41
CA THR A 98 1.56 5.90 -22.94
C THR A 98 1.04 7.33 -22.97
N ASN A 99 -0.28 7.53 -22.93
CA ASN A 99 -0.90 8.86 -22.81
C ASN A 99 -0.90 9.41 -21.37
N GLY A 100 -0.41 8.62 -20.40
CA GLY A 100 -0.35 8.99 -18.99
C GLY A 100 -1.70 9.03 -18.27
N GLN A 101 -2.78 8.60 -18.93
CA GLN A 101 -4.13 8.45 -18.39
C GLN A 101 -4.38 7.01 -17.93
N GLN A 102 -5.36 6.80 -17.05
CA GLN A 102 -5.68 5.47 -16.56
C GLN A 102 -6.27 4.57 -17.68
N ARG A 103 -5.79 3.32 -17.77
CA ARG A 103 -6.42 2.26 -18.54
C ARG A 103 -7.61 1.75 -17.75
N CYS A 104 -8.81 1.99 -18.26
CA CYS A 104 -10.04 1.52 -17.65
C CYS A 104 -10.70 0.47 -18.54
N ALA A 105 -11.14 -0.64 -17.96
CA ALA A 105 -11.92 -1.66 -18.66
C ALA A 105 -12.98 -2.24 -17.72
N LEU A 106 -13.99 -2.88 -18.33
CA LEU A 106 -14.95 -3.69 -17.59
C LEU A 106 -14.26 -4.99 -17.15
N PRO A 107 -14.19 -5.27 -15.84
CA PRO A 107 -13.71 -6.56 -15.33
C PRO A 107 -14.47 -7.73 -15.93
N THR A 108 -13.77 -8.81 -16.28
CA THR A 108 -14.42 -10.09 -16.57
C THR A 108 -14.04 -11.08 -15.49
N LEU A 109 -15.03 -11.68 -14.84
CA LEU A 109 -14.83 -12.71 -13.83
C LEU A 109 -15.19 -14.09 -14.41
N PRO A 110 -14.42 -15.13 -14.09
CA PRO A 110 -14.81 -16.49 -14.47
C PRO A 110 -16.12 -16.88 -13.78
N ALA A 111 -16.92 -17.71 -14.43
CA ALA A 111 -18.05 -18.35 -13.75
C ALA A 111 -17.52 -19.24 -12.59
N PRO A 112 -18.22 -19.30 -11.44
CA PRO A 112 -19.52 -18.67 -11.16
C PRO A 112 -19.43 -17.22 -10.66
N LEU A 113 -18.24 -16.69 -10.36
CA LEU A 113 -18.08 -15.34 -9.78
C LEU A 113 -18.72 -14.24 -10.64
N GLY A 114 -18.55 -14.30 -11.96
CA GLY A 114 -19.16 -13.31 -12.87
C GLY A 114 -20.70 -13.31 -12.89
N ASN A 115 -21.34 -14.36 -12.39
CA ASN A 115 -22.79 -14.36 -12.21
C ASN A 115 -23.21 -13.74 -10.86
N ILE A 116 -22.29 -13.72 -9.90
CA ILE A 116 -22.55 -13.27 -8.52
C ILE A 116 -22.17 -11.81 -8.32
N LEU A 117 -21.02 -11.43 -8.86
CA LEU A 117 -20.42 -10.11 -8.76
C LEU A 117 -20.64 -9.34 -10.05
N ASP A 118 -21.30 -8.19 -9.92
CA ASP A 118 -21.40 -7.19 -10.98
C ASP A 118 -20.39 -6.08 -10.68
N LEU A 119 -19.50 -5.84 -11.64
CA LEU A 119 -18.38 -4.91 -11.53
C LEU A 119 -18.54 -3.82 -12.58
N SER A 120 -18.40 -2.56 -12.17
CA SER A 120 -18.44 -1.45 -13.11
C SER A 120 -17.11 -1.31 -13.85
N VAL A 121 -16.25 -0.39 -13.41
CA VAL A 121 -15.00 -0.08 -14.10
C VAL A 121 -13.81 -0.33 -13.18
N ALA A 122 -12.79 -0.98 -13.73
CA ALA A 122 -11.51 -1.16 -13.09
C ALA A 122 -10.45 -0.40 -13.89
N CYS A 123 -9.68 0.43 -13.20
CA CYS A 123 -8.71 1.34 -13.79
C CYS A 123 -7.30 1.08 -13.24
N SER A 124 -6.29 1.32 -14.06
CA SER A 124 -4.88 1.28 -13.64
C SER A 124 -4.00 2.27 -14.39
N LEU A 125 -2.88 2.64 -13.78
CA LEU A 125 -1.85 3.50 -14.34
C LEU A 125 -0.51 3.15 -13.70
N ALA A 126 0.50 2.98 -14.53
CA ALA A 126 1.88 2.83 -14.09
C ALA A 126 2.74 3.93 -14.73
N LYS A 127 3.60 4.57 -13.95
CA LYS A 127 4.59 5.54 -14.41
C LYS A 127 5.92 5.24 -13.74
N ALA A 128 6.99 5.38 -14.49
CA ALA A 128 8.33 5.36 -13.93
C ALA A 128 9.19 6.40 -14.65
N ASP A 129 10.14 6.96 -13.93
CA ASP A 129 11.19 7.81 -14.48
C ASP A 129 12.50 7.56 -13.74
N ILE A 130 13.60 7.75 -14.46
CA ILE A 130 14.95 7.75 -13.91
C ILE A 130 15.59 9.03 -14.41
N THR A 131 15.81 9.97 -13.50
CA THR A 131 16.40 11.27 -13.84
C THR A 131 17.67 11.48 -13.04
N LYS A 132 18.82 11.61 -13.70
CA LYS A 132 20.14 11.81 -13.05
C LYS A 132 20.48 10.70 -12.05
N GLY A 133 20.17 9.46 -12.38
CA GLY A 133 20.40 8.29 -11.55
C GLY A 133 19.44 8.16 -10.37
N LEU A 134 18.33 8.91 -10.37
CA LEU A 134 17.31 8.88 -9.33
C LEU A 134 16.04 8.19 -9.86
N PRO A 135 15.81 6.91 -9.52
CA PRO A 135 14.62 6.20 -9.95
C PRO A 135 13.40 6.59 -9.12
N ASN A 136 12.27 6.81 -9.82
CA ASN A 136 10.94 7.06 -9.28
C ASN A 136 9.93 6.13 -9.96
N ALA A 137 8.95 5.66 -9.19
CA ALA A 137 7.86 4.83 -9.69
C ALA A 137 6.53 5.24 -9.04
N LEU A 138 5.47 5.29 -9.84
CA LEU A 138 4.11 5.56 -9.41
C LEU A 138 3.20 4.48 -10.01
N SER A 139 2.49 3.78 -9.14
CA SER A 139 1.45 2.83 -9.50
C SER A 139 0.13 3.31 -8.92
N GLN A 140 -0.94 3.32 -9.72
CA GLN A 140 -2.29 3.64 -9.27
C GLN A 140 -3.27 2.62 -9.85
N ALA A 141 -4.17 2.09 -9.03
CA ALA A 141 -5.22 1.20 -9.49
C ALA A 141 -6.48 1.37 -8.66
N GLY A 142 -7.65 1.09 -9.22
CA GLY A 142 -8.90 1.22 -8.49
C GLY A 142 -10.06 0.55 -9.20
N VAL A 143 -11.16 0.38 -8.47
CA VAL A 143 -12.43 -0.10 -9.00
C VAL A 143 -13.52 0.82 -8.48
N ALA A 144 -14.47 1.22 -9.31
CA ALA A 144 -15.48 2.18 -8.86
C ALA A 144 -16.54 1.54 -7.96
N THR A 145 -17.13 0.41 -8.41
CA THR A 145 -18.19 -0.29 -7.66
C THR A 145 -18.17 -1.79 -7.90
N VAL A 146 -18.49 -2.54 -6.85
CA VAL A 146 -18.73 -3.98 -6.85
C VAL A 146 -20.09 -4.23 -6.22
N ASN A 147 -20.99 -4.88 -6.94
CA ASN A 147 -22.30 -5.25 -6.44
C ASN A 147 -22.42 -6.77 -6.34
N VAL A 148 -23.06 -7.26 -5.29
CA VAL A 148 -23.44 -8.67 -5.15
C VAL A 148 -24.95 -8.77 -5.18
N ASN A 149 -25.47 -9.62 -6.07
CA ASN A 149 -26.90 -9.87 -6.18
C ASN A 149 -27.30 -11.09 -5.30
N ALA A 150 -28.43 -10.97 -4.59
CA ALA A 150 -28.92 -12.02 -3.68
C ALA A 150 -29.30 -13.27 -4.46
N GLN A 151 -29.96 -13.09 -5.60
CA GLN A 151 -30.43 -14.20 -6.42
C GLN A 151 -29.28 -15.04 -6.91
N SER A 152 -28.16 -14.43 -7.29
CA SER A 152 -26.97 -15.15 -7.73
C SER A 152 -26.22 -15.79 -6.57
N LEU A 153 -26.16 -15.12 -5.41
CA LEU A 153 -25.58 -15.70 -4.21
C LEU A 153 -26.39 -16.90 -3.70
N LEU A 154 -27.72 -16.77 -3.61
CA LEU A 154 -28.63 -17.85 -3.24
C LEU A 154 -28.64 -18.98 -4.29
N SER A 155 -28.62 -18.68 -5.59
CA SER A 155 -28.59 -19.73 -6.61
C SER A 155 -27.23 -20.45 -6.69
N GLY A 156 -26.12 -19.76 -6.39
CA GLY A 156 -24.80 -20.37 -6.18
C GLY A 156 -24.75 -21.28 -4.95
N VAL A 157 -25.39 -20.85 -3.86
CA VAL A 157 -25.52 -21.62 -2.60
C VAL A 157 -26.45 -22.83 -2.77
N LEU A 158 -27.55 -22.69 -3.50
CA LEU A 158 -28.57 -23.73 -3.70
C LEU A 158 -28.32 -24.60 -4.96
N GLY A 159 -27.21 -24.40 -5.66
CA GLY A 159 -26.76 -25.26 -6.76
C GLY A 159 -27.68 -25.29 -7.99
N ASN A 160 -28.06 -24.13 -8.53
CA ASN A 160 -28.93 -23.99 -9.72
C ASN A 160 -30.29 -24.70 -9.62
N THR A 161 -30.70 -25.18 -8.44
CA THR A 161 -32.07 -25.67 -8.27
C THR A 161 -33.02 -24.47 -8.32
N PRO A 162 -34.01 -24.45 -9.23
CA PRO A 162 -35.04 -23.44 -9.20
C PRO A 162 -35.66 -23.42 -7.80
N LEU A 163 -35.77 -22.24 -7.18
CA LEU A 163 -36.39 -22.09 -5.85
C LEU A 163 -37.77 -22.77 -5.76
N GLY A 164 -38.48 -22.90 -6.89
CA GLY A 164 -39.76 -23.60 -6.99
C GLY A 164 -39.72 -25.13 -6.87
N THR A 165 -38.53 -25.77 -6.88
CA THR A 165 -38.38 -27.24 -6.81
C THR A 165 -37.69 -27.73 -5.55
N LEU A 166 -37.10 -26.85 -4.74
CA LEU A 166 -36.74 -27.24 -3.37
C LEU A 166 -38.05 -27.62 -2.66
N GLN A 167 -38.07 -28.70 -1.88
CA GLN A 167 -39.24 -29.05 -1.08
C GLN A 167 -39.56 -27.90 -0.11
N LEU A 168 -40.39 -26.96 -0.58
CA LEU A 168 -40.69 -25.67 0.03
C LEU A 168 -41.07 -25.83 1.51
N GLY A 169 -41.73 -26.93 1.88
CA GLY A 169 -42.20 -27.14 3.25
C GLY A 169 -41.13 -27.06 4.34
N ASN A 170 -39.91 -27.57 4.14
CA ASN A 170 -38.91 -27.62 5.21
C ASN A 170 -37.89 -26.48 5.12
N THR A 171 -37.39 -26.17 3.92
CA THR A 171 -36.41 -25.09 3.73
C THR A 171 -37.05 -23.71 3.85
N VAL A 172 -38.30 -23.51 3.39
CA VAL A 172 -38.99 -22.23 3.60
C VAL A 172 -39.32 -22.06 5.07
N ASN A 173 -39.76 -23.09 5.79
CA ASN A 173 -39.96 -22.98 7.24
C ASN A 173 -38.65 -22.65 7.97
N GLN A 174 -37.52 -23.23 7.57
CA GLN A 174 -36.20 -22.90 8.13
C GLN A 174 -35.77 -21.45 7.83
N VAL A 175 -35.88 -21.00 6.57
CA VAL A 175 -35.54 -19.64 6.15
C VAL A 175 -36.49 -18.62 6.78
N THR A 176 -37.78 -18.93 6.89
CA THR A 176 -38.81 -18.10 7.55
C THR A 176 -38.52 -17.99 9.03
N ASN A 177 -38.28 -19.11 9.72
CA ASN A 177 -37.90 -19.10 11.12
C ASN A 177 -36.61 -18.32 11.37
N ALA A 178 -35.65 -18.37 10.43
CA ALA A 178 -34.38 -17.67 10.55
C ALA A 178 -34.47 -16.17 10.22
N LEU A 179 -35.38 -15.76 9.33
CA LEU A 179 -35.66 -14.35 8.98
C LEU A 179 -36.73 -13.71 9.88
N GLN A 180 -37.50 -14.50 10.64
CA GLN A 180 -38.56 -14.04 11.54
C GLN A 180 -38.14 -12.89 12.47
N PRO A 181 -36.92 -12.87 13.05
CA PRO A 181 -36.48 -11.76 13.89
C PRO A 181 -36.36 -10.44 13.11
N VAL A 182 -35.85 -10.50 11.88
CA VAL A 182 -35.70 -9.32 10.99
C VAL A 182 -37.07 -8.82 10.53
N LEU A 183 -37.96 -9.74 10.15
CA LEU A 183 -39.35 -9.44 9.78
C LEU A 183 -40.13 -8.80 10.93
N THR A 184 -39.90 -9.28 12.16
CA THR A 184 -40.51 -8.73 13.37
C THR A 184 -39.99 -7.32 13.64
N ALA A 185 -38.68 -7.08 13.49
CA ALA A 185 -38.09 -5.74 13.63
C ALA A 185 -38.68 -4.74 12.60
N ILE A 186 -38.79 -5.13 11.34
CA ILE A 186 -39.39 -4.29 10.28
C ILE A 186 -40.87 -3.99 10.60
N SER A 187 -41.66 -5.01 10.96
CA SER A 187 -43.09 -4.86 11.27
C SER A 187 -43.32 -3.93 12.46
N ASN A 188 -42.43 -3.98 13.46
CA ASN A 188 -42.49 -3.11 14.63
C ASN A 188 -42.20 -1.64 14.28
N VAL A 189 -41.37 -1.37 13.27
CA VAL A 189 -40.99 0.00 12.90
C VAL A 189 -41.95 0.63 11.88
N THR A 190 -42.52 -0.15 10.96
CA THR A 190 -43.47 0.39 9.98
C THR A 190 -44.85 0.72 10.56
N LYS A 191 -45.14 0.33 11.82
CA LYS A 191 -46.46 0.45 12.48
C LYS A 191 -47.62 -0.09 11.64
N GLN A 192 -47.34 -0.95 10.67
CA GLN A 192 -48.36 -1.70 9.99
C GLN A 192 -48.79 -2.84 10.93
N THR A 193 -50.07 -3.22 10.90
CA THR A 193 -50.56 -4.44 11.54
C THR A 193 -49.56 -5.58 11.33
N PRO A 194 -49.30 -6.46 12.33
CA PRO A 194 -48.31 -7.53 12.19
C PRO A 194 -48.52 -8.15 10.83
N VAL A 195 -47.50 -8.09 9.97
CA VAL A 195 -47.60 -8.63 8.61
C VAL A 195 -48.00 -10.08 8.81
N GLN A 196 -49.29 -10.37 8.63
CA GLN A 196 -49.81 -11.70 8.74
C GLN A 196 -49.35 -12.34 7.44
N LEU A 197 -48.13 -12.86 7.51
CA LEU A 197 -47.47 -13.49 6.39
C LEU A 197 -48.37 -14.68 6.03
N ASP A 198 -49.21 -14.52 5.00
CA ASP A 198 -49.67 -15.68 4.26
C ASP A 198 -48.39 -16.33 3.73
N PRO A 199 -47.98 -17.49 4.28
CA PRO A 199 -46.64 -18.04 4.06
C PRO A 199 -46.41 -18.39 2.58
N SER A 200 -47.47 -18.43 1.77
CA SER A 200 -47.34 -18.70 0.34
C SER A 200 -47.04 -17.43 -0.49
N THR A 201 -47.68 -16.30 -0.19
CA THR A 201 -47.62 -15.08 -1.02
C THR A 201 -46.62 -14.06 -0.51
N THR A 202 -46.60 -13.79 0.80
CA THR A 202 -45.67 -12.81 1.38
C THR A 202 -44.23 -13.30 1.46
N ILE A 203 -44.00 -14.61 1.61
CA ILE A 203 -42.65 -15.17 1.52
C ILE A 203 -42.19 -15.17 0.07
N THR A 204 -43.07 -15.47 -0.88
CA THR A 204 -42.75 -15.36 -2.31
C THR A 204 -42.49 -13.92 -2.69
N ASP A 205 -43.22 -12.95 -2.13
CA ASP A 205 -42.98 -11.52 -2.36
C ASP A 205 -41.73 -11.01 -1.65
N LEU A 206 -41.40 -11.50 -0.45
CA LEU A 206 -40.16 -11.16 0.26
C LEU A 206 -38.96 -11.82 -0.42
N LEU A 207 -39.06 -13.08 -0.83
CA LEU A 207 -38.05 -13.72 -1.67
C LEU A 207 -37.96 -12.97 -2.99
N ASN A 208 -39.04 -12.64 -3.67
CA ASN A 208 -39.02 -11.86 -4.91
C ASN A 208 -38.42 -10.46 -4.69
N SER A 209 -38.66 -9.83 -3.54
CA SER A 209 -38.04 -8.55 -3.17
C SER A 209 -36.55 -8.72 -2.88
N LEU A 210 -36.16 -9.77 -2.16
CA LEU A 210 -34.76 -10.10 -1.87
C LEU A 210 -34.00 -10.53 -3.14
N THR A 211 -34.65 -11.22 -4.08
CA THR A 211 -34.06 -11.73 -5.32
C THR A 211 -34.03 -10.68 -6.44
N THR A 212 -34.83 -9.61 -6.33
CA THR A 212 -34.74 -8.43 -7.20
C THR A 212 -33.85 -7.32 -6.65
N GLN A 213 -33.51 -7.35 -5.35
CA GLN A 213 -32.70 -6.33 -4.69
C GLN A 213 -31.20 -6.65 -4.68
N GLN A 214 -30.39 -5.60 -4.68
CA GLN A 214 -28.95 -5.70 -4.42
C GLN A 214 -28.76 -6.10 -2.95
N THR A 215 -27.96 -7.12 -2.68
CA THR A 215 -27.67 -7.57 -1.31
C THR A 215 -26.47 -6.88 -0.73
N LEU A 216 -25.52 -6.57 -1.60
CA LEU A 216 -24.29 -5.90 -1.26
C LEU A 216 -24.00 -4.87 -2.35
N SER A 217 -23.73 -3.63 -1.94
CA SER A 217 -23.10 -2.65 -2.81
C SER A 217 -21.84 -2.17 -2.12
N LEU A 218 -20.72 -2.26 -2.82
CA LEU A 218 -19.41 -1.89 -2.34
C LEU A 218 -18.82 -0.84 -3.29
N SER A 219 -18.64 0.38 -2.80
CA SER A 219 -17.89 1.42 -3.52
C SER A 219 -16.47 1.43 -2.98
N LEU A 220 -15.47 1.37 -3.86
CA LEU A 220 -14.07 1.29 -3.49
C LEU A 220 -13.32 2.55 -3.93
N GLY A 221 -12.31 2.91 -3.16
CA GLY A 221 -11.35 3.91 -3.54
C GLY A 221 -10.17 3.34 -4.34
N ASN A 222 -9.25 4.23 -4.69
CA ASN A 222 -8.02 3.89 -5.38
C ASN A 222 -6.92 3.40 -4.41
N SER A 223 -6.08 2.51 -4.90
CA SER A 223 -4.77 2.21 -4.34
C SER A 223 -3.70 2.99 -5.09
N THR A 224 -2.71 3.48 -4.36
CA THR A 224 -1.55 4.16 -4.91
C THR A 224 -0.29 3.67 -4.23
N SER A 225 0.78 3.49 -5.01
CA SER A 225 2.12 3.23 -4.53
C SER A 225 3.05 4.24 -5.19
N THR A 226 3.84 4.93 -4.37
CA THR A 226 4.77 5.99 -4.76
C THR A 226 6.12 5.67 -4.20
N LEU A 227 7.08 5.48 -5.09
CA LEU A 227 8.47 5.19 -4.76
C LEU A 227 9.32 6.29 -5.37
N GLY A 228 10.26 6.79 -4.60
CA GLY A 228 11.10 7.89 -5.06
C GLY A 228 12.47 7.83 -4.44
N THR A 229 13.46 8.20 -5.25
CA THR A 229 14.82 8.43 -4.78
C THR A 229 15.11 9.91 -4.96
N ILE A 230 15.44 10.60 -3.88
CA ILE A 230 16.08 11.91 -3.92
C ILE A 230 17.54 11.74 -3.49
N THR A 231 18.36 12.78 -3.68
CA THR A 231 19.81 12.70 -3.50
C THR A 231 20.25 12.01 -2.20
N ASN A 232 19.54 12.25 -1.10
CA ASN A 232 19.90 11.74 0.23
C ASN A 232 18.88 10.77 0.84
N THR A 233 17.79 10.49 0.13
CA THR A 233 16.66 9.77 0.73
C THR A 233 15.99 8.88 -0.28
N LEU A 234 15.72 7.66 0.12
CA LEU A 234 14.88 6.73 -0.60
C LEU A 234 13.56 6.62 0.15
N THR A 235 12.44 6.77 -0.54
CA THR A 235 11.10 6.76 0.08
C THR A 235 10.20 5.77 -0.64
N SER A 236 9.46 4.99 0.14
CA SER A 236 8.32 4.20 -0.27
C SER A 236 7.08 4.69 0.48
N SER A 237 6.00 4.94 -0.24
CA SER A 237 4.72 5.34 0.32
C SER A 237 3.61 4.64 -0.43
N SER A 238 2.79 3.90 0.30
CA SER A 238 1.66 3.15 -0.24
C SER A 238 0.39 3.57 0.49
N GLN A 239 -0.70 3.71 -0.26
CA GLN A 239 -2.01 4.06 0.27
C GLN A 239 -3.06 3.21 -0.42
N ALA A 240 -3.95 2.60 0.36
CA ALA A 240 -5.16 1.97 -0.15
C ALA A 240 -6.37 2.69 0.44
N LEU A 241 -7.14 3.36 -0.42
CA LEU A 241 -8.42 3.94 0.01
C LEU A 241 -9.41 2.79 0.26
N GLY A 242 -10.10 2.86 1.39
CA GLY A 242 -11.18 1.93 1.71
C GLY A 242 -12.42 2.17 0.85
N GLY A 243 -13.58 1.95 1.45
CA GLY A 243 -14.83 1.94 0.72
C GLY A 243 -16.05 2.01 1.61
N GLU A 244 -17.20 2.08 0.96
CA GLU A 244 -18.51 2.04 1.60
C GLU A 244 -19.20 0.72 1.22
N LEU A 245 -19.56 -0.06 2.22
CA LEU A 245 -20.23 -1.35 2.06
C LEU A 245 -21.65 -1.27 2.62
N LYS A 246 -22.63 -1.36 1.73
CA LYS A 246 -24.06 -1.32 2.05
C LYS A 246 -24.64 -2.72 2.01
N ILE A 247 -25.15 -3.18 3.15
CA ILE A 247 -25.80 -4.48 3.31
C ILE A 247 -27.32 -4.29 3.17
N LEU A 248 -27.92 -5.02 2.24
CA LEU A 248 -29.36 -5.04 1.96
C LEU A 248 -29.98 -3.64 1.85
N PRO A 249 -29.62 -2.82 0.84
CA PRO A 249 -30.40 -1.63 0.50
C PRO A 249 -31.84 -2.00 0.16
N ILE A 250 -32.78 -1.69 1.06
CA ILE A 250 -34.18 -2.08 0.90
C ILE A 250 -34.94 -0.96 0.18
N ALA A 251 -35.51 -1.25 -0.99
CA ALA A 251 -36.30 -0.28 -1.76
C ALA A 251 -37.50 0.27 -0.97
N ALA A 252 -38.14 -0.60 -0.17
CA ALA A 252 -39.24 -0.23 0.73
C ALA A 252 -38.84 0.78 1.82
N LEU A 253 -37.54 0.91 2.12
CA LEU A 253 -36.97 1.90 3.03
C LEU A 253 -36.28 3.05 2.27
N ASN A 254 -36.72 3.36 1.05
CA ASN A 254 -36.10 4.38 0.19
C ASN A 254 -34.61 4.09 -0.08
N ASN A 255 -34.26 2.81 -0.29
CA ASN A 255 -32.89 2.31 -0.46
C ASN A 255 -31.96 2.53 0.76
N THR A 256 -32.53 2.71 1.96
CA THR A 256 -31.74 2.73 3.20
C THR A 256 -31.18 1.33 3.44
N PRO A 257 -29.85 1.16 3.56
CA PRO A 257 -29.23 -0.13 3.86
C PRO A 257 -29.50 -0.53 5.30
N LEU A 258 -29.57 -1.84 5.56
CA LEU A 258 -29.72 -2.38 6.91
C LEU A 258 -28.48 -2.10 7.77
N ALA A 259 -27.31 -2.19 7.14
CA ALA A 259 -26.03 -1.79 7.70
C ALA A 259 -25.18 -1.11 6.62
N ASP A 260 -24.56 -0.01 6.98
CA ASP A 260 -23.64 0.77 6.15
C ASP A 260 -22.27 0.81 6.86
N ILE A 261 -21.29 0.14 6.27
CA ILE A 261 -19.94 -0.01 6.82
C ILE A 261 -19.01 0.88 6.00
N LYS A 262 -18.49 1.94 6.61
CA LYS A 262 -17.54 2.89 6.04
C LYS A 262 -16.14 2.55 6.51
N VAL A 263 -15.24 2.32 5.56
CA VAL A 263 -13.84 1.99 5.79
C VAL A 263 -12.98 3.15 5.29
N GLY A 264 -12.15 3.69 6.18
CA GLY A 264 -11.19 4.75 5.87
C GLY A 264 -10.04 4.27 4.97
N SER A 265 -9.05 5.13 4.78
CA SER A 265 -7.83 4.77 4.06
C SER A 265 -6.80 4.11 4.98
N SER A 266 -6.07 3.13 4.45
CA SER A 266 -4.84 2.62 5.04
C SER A 266 -3.65 3.27 4.32
N SER A 267 -2.63 3.68 5.07
CA SER A 267 -1.38 4.17 4.48
C SER A 267 -0.13 3.72 5.23
N THR A 268 0.95 3.56 4.48
CA THR A 268 2.28 3.22 5.00
C THR A 268 3.33 4.11 4.35
N THR A 269 4.39 4.40 5.10
CA THR A 269 5.57 5.07 4.60
C THR A 269 6.81 4.37 5.17
N ALA A 270 7.84 4.23 4.34
CA ALA A 270 9.16 3.77 4.73
C ALA A 270 10.19 4.65 4.04
N SER A 271 11.21 5.10 4.77
CA SER A 271 12.26 5.96 4.22
C SER A 271 13.64 5.58 4.73
N TYR A 272 14.61 5.58 3.83
CA TYR A 272 16.01 5.33 4.13
C TYR A 272 16.82 6.61 3.88
N ASP A 273 17.43 7.14 4.94
CA ASP A 273 18.37 8.25 4.88
C ASP A 273 19.75 7.72 4.51
N ARG A 274 20.17 8.00 3.27
CA ARG A 274 21.42 7.54 2.67
C ARG A 274 22.66 8.14 3.35
N THR A 275 22.51 9.32 3.97
CA THR A 275 23.62 10.00 4.65
C THR A 275 23.87 9.43 6.04
N LYS A 276 22.80 9.03 6.74
CA LYS A 276 22.87 8.43 8.08
C LYS A 276 22.95 6.90 8.04
N GLY A 277 22.63 6.29 6.90
CA GLY A 277 22.42 4.84 6.80
C GLY A 277 21.27 4.37 7.69
N ALA A 278 20.20 5.18 7.80
CA ALA A 278 19.14 5.01 8.78
C ALA A 278 17.76 4.82 8.12
N GLY A 279 17.07 3.73 8.46
CA GLY A 279 15.69 3.46 8.04
C GLY A 279 14.66 3.95 9.06
N THR A 280 13.55 4.51 8.59
CA THR A 280 12.36 4.84 9.40
C THR A 280 11.09 4.38 8.69
N ALA A 281 10.07 3.96 9.44
CA ALA A 281 8.78 3.57 8.90
C ALA A 281 7.64 4.11 9.76
N SER A 282 6.47 4.30 9.15
CA SER A 282 5.24 4.73 9.80
C SER A 282 4.05 4.11 9.08
N PHE A 283 2.96 3.90 9.81
CA PHE A 283 1.71 3.39 9.26
C PHE A 283 0.52 4.13 9.86
N ASP A 284 -0.61 4.14 9.16
CA ASP A 284 -1.90 4.67 9.58
C ASP A 284 -2.98 3.68 9.12
N PRO A 285 -3.56 2.87 10.04
CA PRO A 285 -4.55 1.84 9.69
C PRO A 285 -5.92 2.47 9.40
N ALA A 286 -6.78 1.76 8.66
CA ALA A 286 -8.08 2.30 8.32
C ALA A 286 -9.03 2.33 9.54
N LEU A 287 -9.69 3.47 9.75
CA LEU A 287 -10.80 3.57 10.70
C LEU A 287 -12.08 2.96 10.11
N VAL A 288 -12.86 2.26 10.93
CA VAL A 288 -14.13 1.67 10.49
C VAL A 288 -15.29 2.26 11.28
N THR A 289 -16.34 2.61 10.55
CA THR A 289 -17.59 3.10 11.10
C THR A 289 -18.73 2.24 10.59
N VAL A 290 -19.61 1.80 11.48
CA VAL A 290 -20.77 0.97 11.15
C VAL A 290 -22.03 1.70 11.56
N ASP A 291 -22.84 2.05 10.57
CA ASP A 291 -24.16 2.64 10.75
C ASP A 291 -25.21 1.54 10.57
N LEU A 292 -25.98 1.25 11.61
CA LEU A 292 -27.08 0.29 11.57
C LEU A 292 -28.41 1.05 11.41
N ALA A 293 -29.27 0.53 10.54
CA ALA A 293 -30.54 1.17 10.26
C ALA A 293 -31.41 1.29 11.53
N PRO A 294 -32.05 2.46 11.79
CA PRO A 294 -32.97 2.63 12.91
C PRO A 294 -34.15 1.65 12.89
N VAL A 295 -34.47 1.09 11.71
CA VAL A 295 -35.50 0.06 11.51
C VAL A 295 -35.27 -1.21 12.35
N LEU A 296 -34.04 -1.43 12.82
CA LEU A 296 -33.71 -2.55 13.71
C LEU A 296 -34.23 -2.35 15.14
N GLY A 297 -34.78 -1.17 15.48
CA GLY A 297 -35.27 -0.87 16.83
C GLY A 297 -34.15 -0.79 17.88
N LEU A 298 -32.90 -0.66 17.44
CA LEU A 298 -31.74 -0.57 18.32
C LEU A 298 -31.69 0.82 18.98
N PRO A 299 -31.22 0.92 20.24
CA PRO A 299 -30.90 2.20 20.86
C PRO A 299 -29.98 3.04 19.97
N ALA A 300 -30.16 4.36 19.94
CA ALA A 300 -29.36 5.27 19.10
C ALA A 300 -27.84 5.20 19.35
N ALA A 301 -27.42 4.77 20.55
CA ALA A 301 -26.01 4.52 20.86
C ALA A 301 -25.42 3.28 20.15
N LEU A 302 -26.27 2.38 19.65
CA LEU A 302 -25.90 1.15 18.93
C LEU A 302 -26.14 1.26 17.43
N THR A 303 -26.71 2.36 16.94
CA THR A 303 -26.91 2.61 15.50
C THR A 303 -25.67 3.21 14.84
N HIS A 304 -24.70 3.71 15.62
CA HIS A 304 -23.43 4.23 15.11
C HIS A 304 -22.29 3.64 15.94
N LEU A 305 -21.50 2.76 15.33
CA LEU A 305 -20.39 2.08 15.98
C LEU A 305 -19.09 2.52 15.32
N SER A 306 -18.22 3.20 16.07
CA SER A 306 -16.83 3.43 15.65
C SER A 306 -15.98 2.29 16.20
N VAL A 307 -15.30 1.57 15.32
CA VAL A 307 -14.49 0.41 15.67
C VAL A 307 -13.03 0.79 15.56
N ALA A 308 -12.30 0.69 16.68
CA ALA A 308 -10.88 1.04 16.70
C ALA A 308 -10.03 -0.04 16.02
N PRO A 309 -8.83 0.29 15.50
CA PRO A 309 -7.87 -0.69 15.02
C PRO A 309 -7.60 -1.80 16.04
N GLY A 310 -7.48 -3.04 15.57
CA GLY A 310 -7.27 -4.24 16.40
C GLY A 310 -8.53 -4.79 17.08
N GLN A 311 -9.72 -4.21 16.85
CA GLN A 311 -10.97 -4.70 17.41
C GLN A 311 -11.76 -5.58 16.42
N THR A 312 -12.51 -6.53 16.98
CA THR A 312 -13.49 -7.33 16.25
C THR A 312 -14.88 -7.07 16.81
N ILE A 313 -15.85 -6.85 15.93
CA ILE A 313 -17.27 -6.75 16.28
C ILE A 313 -18.09 -7.77 15.50
N THR A 314 -19.16 -8.25 16.10
CA THR A 314 -20.16 -9.09 15.43
C THR A 314 -21.49 -8.36 15.43
N ILE A 315 -22.10 -8.25 14.25
CA ILE A 315 -23.42 -7.65 14.06
C ILE A 315 -24.43 -8.74 13.69
N LEU A 316 -25.70 -8.52 14.06
CA LEU A 316 -26.82 -9.42 13.74
C LEU A 316 -26.58 -10.88 14.20
N GLN A 317 -25.92 -11.05 15.35
CA GLN A 317 -25.56 -12.36 15.90
C GLN A 317 -26.78 -13.29 16.02
N GLY A 318 -26.61 -14.56 15.66
CA GLY A 318 -27.67 -15.56 15.73
C GLY A 318 -28.72 -15.46 14.61
N THR A 319 -28.50 -14.60 13.62
CA THR A 319 -29.31 -14.53 12.39
C THR A 319 -28.54 -15.06 11.18
N PRO A 320 -29.20 -15.42 10.07
CA PRO A 320 -28.52 -15.73 8.81
C PRO A 320 -27.60 -14.62 8.30
N LEU A 321 -27.87 -13.37 8.72
CA LEU A 321 -27.11 -12.18 8.37
C LEU A 321 -25.97 -11.88 9.34
N GLU A 322 -25.69 -12.77 10.29
CA GLU A 322 -24.55 -12.63 11.20
C GLU A 322 -23.29 -12.30 10.41
N SER A 323 -22.68 -11.18 10.76
CA SER A 323 -21.47 -10.69 10.09
C SER A 323 -20.44 -10.29 11.13
N THR A 324 -19.17 -10.62 10.87
CA THR A 324 -18.04 -10.29 11.75
C THR A 324 -17.12 -9.32 11.03
N ILE A 325 -16.80 -8.21 11.68
CA ILE A 325 -15.94 -7.15 11.16
C ILE A 325 -14.72 -7.12 12.06
N THR A 326 -13.55 -7.43 11.50
CA THR A 326 -12.26 -7.35 12.17
C THR A 326 -11.48 -6.20 11.58
N VAL A 327 -11.31 -5.14 12.36
CA VAL A 327 -10.48 -3.99 11.98
C VAL A 327 -9.05 -4.36 12.30
N ALA A 328 -8.24 -4.42 11.26
CA ALA A 328 -6.86 -4.79 11.42
C ALA A 328 -6.05 -3.60 11.95
N ASP A 329 -4.83 -3.88 12.39
CA ASP A 329 -3.88 -2.86 12.84
C ASP A 329 -2.74 -2.75 11.81
N GLY A 330 -1.72 -1.96 12.11
CA GLY A 330 -0.47 -1.97 11.37
C GLY A 330 0.72 -2.37 12.23
N LYS A 331 1.87 -2.48 11.57
CA LYS A 331 3.15 -2.70 12.24
C LYS A 331 4.27 -2.01 11.49
N THR A 332 5.27 -1.56 12.22
CA THR A 332 6.57 -1.16 11.68
C THR A 332 7.64 -2.16 12.09
N THR A 333 8.59 -2.44 11.21
CA THR A 333 9.84 -3.10 11.58
C THR A 333 11.03 -2.25 11.14
N SER A 334 12.09 -2.20 11.94
CA SER A 334 13.35 -1.57 11.55
C SER A 334 14.52 -2.24 12.26
N ASP A 335 15.62 -2.43 11.53
CA ASP A 335 16.90 -2.92 12.05
C ASP A 335 17.98 -1.82 12.09
N GLY A 336 17.55 -0.56 11.93
CA GLY A 336 18.41 0.61 11.79
C GLY A 336 18.82 0.91 10.35
N LYS A 337 18.97 -0.08 9.46
CA LYS A 337 19.37 0.13 8.05
C LYS A 337 18.23 -0.07 7.06
N SER A 338 17.27 -0.88 7.44
CA SER A 338 16.05 -1.22 6.72
C SER A 338 14.87 -0.79 7.56
N ALA A 339 13.76 -0.47 6.89
CA ALA A 339 12.51 -0.18 7.54
C ALA A 339 11.35 -0.66 6.69
N SER A 340 10.32 -1.22 7.32
CA SER A 340 9.07 -1.57 6.66
C SER A 340 7.88 -1.21 7.52
N ALA A 341 6.77 -0.89 6.86
CA ALA A 341 5.49 -0.63 7.45
C ALA A 341 4.42 -1.45 6.71
N VAL A 342 3.49 -2.01 7.46
CA VAL A 342 2.26 -2.64 6.97
C VAL A 342 1.10 -1.95 7.68
N ALA A 343 0.07 -1.56 6.93
CA ALA A 343 -1.21 -1.15 7.47
C ALA A 343 -2.31 -1.93 6.77
N ASP A 344 -3.09 -2.63 7.57
CA ASP A 344 -4.29 -3.30 7.11
C ASP A 344 -5.53 -2.45 7.43
N GLY A 345 -6.59 -2.65 6.66
CA GLY A 345 -7.86 -1.96 6.87
C GLY A 345 -8.83 -2.83 7.66
N VAL A 346 -9.64 -3.61 6.94
CA VAL A 346 -10.67 -4.44 7.57
C VAL A 346 -10.85 -5.75 6.85
N SER A 347 -11.11 -6.81 7.61
CA SER A 347 -11.64 -8.08 7.12
C SER A 347 -13.09 -8.22 7.58
N ILE A 348 -14.00 -8.39 6.64
CA ILE A 348 -15.44 -8.50 6.87
C ILE A 348 -15.89 -9.87 6.40
N GLN A 349 -16.38 -10.68 7.34
CA GLN A 349 -17.00 -11.97 7.09
C GLN A 349 -18.51 -11.78 7.14
N LEU A 350 -19.16 -11.80 5.98
CA LEU A 350 -20.59 -11.60 5.84
C LEU A 350 -21.33 -12.93 5.81
N PHE A 351 -22.58 -12.90 6.28
CA PHE A 351 -23.53 -13.99 6.09
C PHE A 351 -23.07 -15.33 6.69
N LYS A 352 -22.46 -15.30 7.87
CA LYS A 352 -21.96 -16.49 8.56
C LYS A 352 -23.07 -17.48 8.91
N GLY A 353 -24.28 -16.98 9.16
CA GLY A 353 -25.44 -17.84 9.44
C GLY A 353 -25.97 -18.59 8.21
N LEU A 354 -25.68 -18.13 6.99
CA LEU A 354 -26.02 -18.85 5.75
C LEU A 354 -25.18 -20.11 5.57
N SER A 355 -23.96 -20.14 6.11
CA SER A 355 -23.06 -21.30 6.08
C SER A 355 -23.68 -22.54 6.76
N GLY A 356 -24.52 -22.33 7.78
CA GLY A 356 -25.24 -23.41 8.47
C GLY A 356 -26.53 -23.89 7.77
N LEU A 357 -26.99 -23.16 6.74
CA LEU A 357 -28.17 -23.50 5.93
C LEU A 357 -27.80 -24.22 4.63
N LEU A 358 -26.53 -24.14 4.23
CA LEU A 358 -26.00 -24.93 3.11
C LEU A 358 -26.15 -26.41 3.45
N PRO A 359 -26.74 -27.24 2.55
CA PRO A 359 -26.56 -28.67 2.64
C PRO A 359 -25.04 -28.91 2.69
N THR A 360 -24.57 -29.73 3.62
CA THR A 360 -23.24 -30.36 3.51
C THR A 360 -23.23 -31.19 2.24
N ALA A 361 -23.06 -30.54 1.08
CA ALA A 361 -22.96 -31.15 -0.21
C ALA A 361 -21.70 -32.02 -0.13
N GLY A 362 -21.89 -33.32 -0.19
CA GLY A 362 -20.87 -34.31 0.14
C GLY A 362 -19.55 -34.02 -0.57
N ALA A 363 -18.47 -33.95 0.22
CA ALA A 363 -17.10 -34.31 -0.14
C ALA A 363 -16.65 -34.00 -1.59
N GLY A 364 -17.00 -32.82 -2.13
CA GLY A 364 -16.36 -32.26 -3.31
C GLY A 364 -15.10 -31.55 -2.86
N THR A 365 -13.94 -32.12 -3.19
CA THR A 365 -12.59 -31.69 -2.79
C THR A 365 -12.18 -30.34 -3.40
N LEU A 366 -12.83 -29.25 -2.99
CA LEU A 366 -12.36 -27.87 -3.15
C LEU A 366 -11.96 -27.34 -1.77
N GLY A 367 -11.04 -28.06 -1.13
CA GLY A 367 -10.36 -27.60 0.07
C GLY A 367 -8.90 -27.29 -0.28
N THR A 368 -8.59 -26.01 -0.50
CA THR A 368 -7.26 -25.52 -0.18
C THR A 368 -7.22 -25.30 1.34
N ALA A 369 -6.17 -25.80 1.97
CA ALA A 369 -6.09 -26.08 3.40
C ALA A 369 -5.89 -24.84 4.31
N ALA A 370 -6.59 -23.74 4.06
CA ALA A 370 -6.60 -22.58 4.95
C ALA A 370 -8.03 -22.04 5.10
N ALA A 371 -8.57 -22.17 6.31
CA ALA A 371 -9.88 -21.72 6.77
C ALA A 371 -11.11 -22.52 6.26
N THR A 372 -11.73 -23.25 7.19
CA THR A 372 -13.17 -23.55 7.16
C THR A 372 -13.94 -22.30 6.68
N PRO A 373 -14.82 -22.36 5.66
CA PRO A 373 -15.53 -21.17 5.22
C PRO A 373 -16.57 -20.80 6.28
N ALA A 374 -16.19 -19.93 7.21
CA ALA A 374 -17.08 -19.46 8.27
C ALA A 374 -18.16 -18.50 7.73
N ALA A 375 -17.95 -17.91 6.55
CA ALA A 375 -18.81 -16.90 5.92
C ALA A 375 -19.02 -17.19 4.42
N ALA A 376 -20.18 -16.81 3.88
CA ALA A 376 -20.47 -16.96 2.45
C ALA A 376 -19.72 -15.93 1.58
N VAL A 377 -19.41 -14.76 2.16
CA VAL A 377 -18.63 -13.69 1.52
C VAL A 377 -17.59 -13.17 2.51
N VAL A 378 -16.33 -13.13 2.10
CA VAL A 378 -15.23 -12.50 2.83
C VAL A 378 -14.72 -11.31 2.03
N VAL A 379 -14.61 -10.15 2.66
CA VAL A 379 -14.18 -8.90 2.05
C VAL A 379 -13.01 -8.35 2.85
N GLU A 380 -11.86 -8.16 2.22
CA GLU A 380 -10.70 -7.50 2.82
C GLU A 380 -10.42 -6.19 2.08
N LEU A 381 -10.35 -5.10 2.83
CA LEU A 381 -10.28 -3.75 2.29
C LEU A 381 -9.05 -3.02 2.81
N ALA A 382 -8.53 -2.11 1.98
CA ALA A 382 -7.51 -1.13 2.33
C ALA A 382 -6.23 -1.73 2.96
N HIS A 383 -5.47 -2.49 2.17
CA HIS A 383 -4.17 -3.03 2.58
C HIS A 383 -3.03 -2.24 1.93
N SER A 384 -2.02 -1.85 2.71
CA SER A 384 -0.83 -1.16 2.19
C SER A 384 0.46 -1.62 2.88
N GLU A 385 1.52 -1.74 2.10
CA GLU A 385 2.86 -2.06 2.59
C GLU A 385 3.91 -1.16 1.94
N SER A 386 4.89 -0.76 2.72
CA SER A 386 6.04 0.03 2.27
C SER A 386 7.30 -0.55 2.90
N ALA A 387 8.35 -0.75 2.11
CA ALA A 387 9.64 -1.17 2.64
C ALA A 387 10.79 -0.45 1.93
N VAL A 388 11.87 -0.25 2.68
CA VAL A 388 13.15 0.27 2.21
C VAL A 388 14.28 -0.52 2.86
N THR A 389 15.33 -0.77 2.09
CA THR A 389 16.56 -1.40 2.54
C THR A 389 17.73 -0.64 1.95
N GLY A 390 18.79 -0.42 2.73
CA GLY A 390 19.98 0.24 2.23
C GLY A 390 21.26 -0.19 2.93
N THR A 391 22.36 -0.17 2.17
CA THR A 391 23.72 -0.34 2.67
C THR A 391 24.54 0.87 2.23
N PRO A 392 25.04 1.71 3.14
CA PRO A 392 25.85 2.87 2.77
C PRO A 392 27.11 2.46 2.01
N ALA A 393 27.59 3.34 1.12
CA ALA A 393 28.93 3.18 0.57
C ALA A 393 29.97 3.22 1.71
N VAL A 394 30.88 2.25 1.72
CA VAL A 394 31.99 2.20 2.68
C VAL A 394 33.27 2.40 1.89
N ALA A 395 34.01 3.47 2.22
CA ALA A 395 35.40 3.58 1.82
C ALA A 395 36.22 2.63 2.70
N ALA A 396 37.07 1.78 2.11
CA ALA A 396 38.00 1.03 2.95
C ALA A 396 38.84 2.03 3.76
N PRO A 397 39.24 1.67 4.99
CA PRO A 397 40.23 2.46 5.68
C PRO A 397 41.44 2.61 4.76
N SER A 398 41.76 3.87 4.41
CA SER A 398 43.01 4.18 3.72
C SER A 398 44.14 3.47 4.46
N PRO A 399 45.01 2.67 3.80
CA PRO A 399 46.03 1.91 4.49
C PRO A 399 46.84 2.87 5.37
N ALA A 400 46.70 2.72 6.68
CA ALA A 400 47.47 3.48 7.66
C ALA A 400 48.94 3.09 7.46
N ASN A 401 49.70 3.97 6.82
CA ASN A 401 50.96 3.71 6.12
C ASN A 401 50.79 2.95 4.79
N PRO A 402 50.83 3.64 3.63
CA PRO A 402 51.52 3.04 2.49
C PRO A 402 52.87 2.57 3.02
N ALA A 403 53.20 1.29 2.84
CA ALA A 403 54.54 0.79 3.15
C ALA A 403 55.52 1.79 2.53
N THR A 404 56.34 2.43 3.38
CA THR A 404 57.47 3.23 2.90
C THR A 404 58.15 2.39 1.83
N PRO A 405 58.25 2.88 0.58
CA PRO A 405 58.95 2.13 -0.46
C PRO A 405 60.28 1.70 0.13
N ASP A 406 60.58 0.40 0.10
CA ASP A 406 61.87 -0.10 0.56
C ASP A 406 62.93 0.82 -0.04
N ALA A 407 63.73 1.46 0.83
CA ALA A 407 64.79 2.33 0.39
C ALA A 407 65.56 1.56 -0.69
N PRO A 408 65.77 2.15 -1.88
CA PRO A 408 66.40 1.43 -2.99
C PRO A 408 67.65 0.78 -2.42
N GLN A 409 67.70 -0.55 -2.45
CA GLN A 409 68.88 -1.27 -1.98
C GLN A 409 70.01 -0.77 -2.84
N VAL A 410 70.83 0.12 -2.28
CA VAL A 410 72.04 0.61 -2.91
C VAL A 410 72.93 -0.62 -2.94
N LYS A 411 72.88 -1.34 -4.06
CA LYS A 411 73.79 -2.44 -4.37
C LYS A 411 75.18 -1.82 -4.25
N ALA A 412 75.89 -2.14 -3.17
CA ALA A 412 77.22 -1.64 -2.91
C ALA A 412 78.10 -2.05 -4.10
N LEU A 413 78.37 -1.10 -4.98
CA LEU A 413 79.36 -1.25 -6.03
C LEU A 413 80.72 -1.39 -5.35
N ALA A 414 81.49 -2.37 -5.78
CA ALA A 414 82.83 -2.62 -5.25
C ALA A 414 83.67 -1.34 -5.40
N PHE A 415 84.21 -0.87 -4.28
CA PHE A 415 85.13 0.26 -4.23
C PHE A 415 86.46 -0.14 -4.88
N THR A 416 86.71 0.31 -6.11
CA THR A 416 88.05 0.30 -6.71
C THR A 416 88.35 1.66 -7.31
N GLY A 417 89.21 2.44 -6.66
CA GLY A 417 89.88 3.57 -7.31
C GLY A 417 89.98 4.86 -6.49
N SER A 418 91.20 5.37 -6.41
CA SER A 418 91.69 6.57 -5.74
C SER A 418 91.05 7.91 -6.19
N SER A 419 90.91 8.84 -5.22
CA SER A 419 90.54 10.28 -5.36
C SER A 419 91.44 11.09 -6.33
N PRO A 420 91.25 12.41 -6.59
CA PRO A 420 90.21 13.39 -6.17
C PRO A 420 89.65 14.24 -7.36
N TRP A 421 88.86 15.30 -7.07
CA TRP A 421 88.52 16.54 -7.83
C TRP A 421 87.02 16.85 -7.79
N LEU A 422 86.68 17.83 -6.95
CA LEU A 422 85.37 18.50 -6.81
C LEU A 422 85.09 19.40 -8.05
N PRO A 423 83.85 19.90 -8.25
CA PRO A 423 83.44 21.10 -7.52
C PRO A 423 82.06 21.02 -6.87
N VAL A 424 82.07 21.39 -5.60
CA VAL A 424 80.97 21.95 -4.81
C VAL A 424 80.36 23.13 -5.58
N GLY A 425 79.19 22.95 -6.19
CA GLY A 425 78.59 23.96 -7.08
C GLY A 425 77.09 24.20 -6.93
N GLY A 426 76.40 23.65 -5.92
CA GLY A 426 74.93 23.61 -5.95
C GLY A 426 74.17 23.85 -4.64
N VAL A 427 74.79 24.40 -3.59
CA VAL A 427 74.13 24.52 -2.26
C VAL A 427 73.99 25.97 -1.74
N PHE A 428 74.46 26.99 -2.46
CA PHE A 428 74.41 28.39 -1.96
C PHE A 428 73.30 29.30 -2.54
N LEU A 429 72.39 28.79 -3.37
CA LEU A 429 71.38 29.65 -4.05
C LEU A 429 69.96 29.67 -3.44
N LEU A 430 69.74 29.09 -2.26
CA LEU A 430 68.42 29.12 -1.59
C LEU A 430 68.40 29.82 -0.21
N ALA A 431 69.55 30.30 0.29
CA ALA A 431 69.61 31.06 1.55
C ALA A 431 69.55 32.60 1.37
N GLY A 432 69.52 33.11 0.13
CA GLY A 432 69.62 34.54 -0.17
C GLY A 432 68.31 35.33 -0.22
N PHE A 433 67.14 34.70 -0.21
CA PHE A 433 65.87 35.40 -0.52
C PHE A 433 64.97 35.72 0.69
N TRP A 434 65.36 35.32 1.91
CA TRP A 434 64.56 35.57 3.13
C TRP A 434 65.16 36.64 4.07
N GLY A 435 66.24 37.33 3.68
CA GLY A 435 67.00 38.25 4.53
C GLY A 435 66.75 39.76 4.36
N THR A 436 65.96 40.23 3.39
CA THR A 436 65.95 41.68 3.04
C THR A 436 64.63 42.43 3.28
N ARG A 437 63.64 41.84 3.97
CA ARG A 437 62.37 42.54 4.31
C ARG A 437 62.30 43.17 5.70
N ARG A 438 63.40 43.16 6.48
CA ARG A 438 63.51 43.84 7.78
C ARG A 438 64.73 44.76 7.85
N LEU A 439 64.79 45.81 7.03
CA LEU A 439 65.53 47.04 7.38
C LEU A 439 65.19 48.19 6.39
N ARG A 440 64.00 48.79 6.50
CA ARG A 440 63.74 50.16 6.00
C ARG A 440 62.58 50.80 6.75
N ARG A 441 62.80 51.02 8.05
CA ARG A 441 62.10 52.04 8.86
C ARG A 441 63.14 52.66 9.79
N ARG A 442 63.81 53.71 9.33
CA ARG A 442 64.21 54.90 10.11
C ARG A 442 65.14 55.84 9.31
N ILE A 443 64.74 57.11 9.27
CA ILE A 443 65.53 58.36 9.17
C ILE A 443 65.93 58.86 7.77
N THR A 444 65.22 59.89 7.32
CA THR A 444 65.72 61.27 7.04
C THR A 444 64.47 62.17 6.95
N ALA A 445 64.31 63.11 7.89
CA ALA A 445 64.59 64.55 7.74
C ALA A 445 63.43 65.28 7.05
#